data_AF-A0A2U3E446-F1
#
_entry.id   AF-A0A2U3E446-F1
#
_cell.length_a   1.000
_cell.length_b   1.000
_cell.length_c   1.000
_cell.angle_alpha   90.00
_cell.angle_beta   90.00
_cell.angle_gamma   90.00
#
_symmetry.space_group_name_H-M   'P 1'
#
loop_
_entity.id
_entity.type
_entity.pdbx_description
1 polymer ?
#
loop_
_entity_poly.entity_id
_entity_poly.type
_entity_poly.pdbx_seq_one_letter_code
_entity_poly.pdbx_strand_id
1 'polypeptide(L)'
;MADDAPVPPRQPLAPVQDIDHLVLTCASIPATLTWYTSHLGMQATSFASEADPSVTRHALRFGTHKINLHQRGREFEPKAAAALPGTADLCFLVDPGVDLAAVARGFADAGVEVLEGGGVVGRTGARGRIRSVYVRDPDGNLIELSHRRVIDPQGTLSQQSPDPRLDRTTYNRRTANYKIFSPITLPDLETMSVSSHGVYVIPRPERTMRQSKNPAGDEEAGRRQTPPLWSIRSGPGGQWLGSRPPRRSDALCLALAAPSIWPPIREPRSPSNYFQQSHTRSSTRQIIMSRPIDFYDRVAIATIVVFSFYLIGGVWLCIKHGFHKSSGWRFLIILALARLIGSSLRLATINDPTNENLYIGWMVLNGLGLGPLVAMLIGLLTRAFEGITETRGGDFVFRVAYQKPVHLLMLVGLILVIVGGTDSDFAVDAAGDPTVDYAGLSVAGIAIFVAVTGILLLEEALAATHWRWVPRGERRIVATVGAALPFVIVRLVYSCIEVFGDVTPSHGEYVGMFVVMEMIIVFMCEVLGFTLDKGQRPSRQPSRMPGLGRTLGMAQDQEGQVRYEPRKLHSRFRG
;
A
#
# COMPACT_ATOMS: atom_id res chain seq x y z
N MET A 1 29.36 -23.17 22.45
CA MET A 1 28.33 -22.23 21.96
C MET A 1 27.06 -23.05 21.87
N ALA A 2 26.03 -22.67 22.61
CA ALA A 2 24.75 -23.36 22.69
C ALA A 2 23.62 -22.37 22.35
N ASP A 3 22.46 -22.89 21.99
CA ASP A 3 21.42 -22.20 21.23
C ASP A 3 20.84 -20.93 21.87
N ASP A 4 21.07 -19.77 21.24
CA ASP A 4 20.19 -18.60 21.33
C ASP A 4 18.94 -18.80 20.45
N ALA A 5 18.19 -19.88 20.71
CA ALA A 5 16.91 -20.12 20.06
C ALA A 5 15.84 -19.20 20.67
N PRO A 6 15.14 -18.37 19.88
CA PRO A 6 14.16 -17.43 20.42
C PRO A 6 12.99 -18.18 21.08
N VAL A 7 12.77 -17.92 22.37
CA VAL A 7 11.68 -18.53 23.14
C VAL A 7 10.33 -18.14 22.51
N PRO A 8 9.44 -19.09 22.17
CA PRO A 8 8.16 -18.78 21.58
C PRO A 8 7.31 -17.94 22.54
N PRO A 9 6.53 -16.96 22.04
CA PRO A 9 5.71 -16.10 22.88
C PRO A 9 4.69 -16.95 23.65
N ARG A 10 4.64 -16.77 24.97
CA ARG A 10 3.65 -17.44 25.83
C ARG A 10 2.24 -16.99 25.43
N GLN A 11 1.29 -17.92 25.45
CA GLN A 11 -0.12 -17.57 25.28
C GLN A 11 -0.57 -16.60 26.40
N PRO A 12 -1.39 -15.57 26.08
CA PRO A 12 -1.89 -14.64 27.09
C PRO A 12 -2.86 -15.34 28.03
N LEU A 13 -2.79 -15.01 29.33
CA LEU A 13 -3.66 -15.59 30.36
C LEU A 13 -5.13 -15.17 30.19
N ALA A 14 -5.37 -13.99 29.64
CA ALA A 14 -6.68 -13.47 29.29
C ALA A 14 -6.55 -12.54 28.06
N PRO A 15 -7.06 -12.92 26.87
CA PRO A 15 -7.16 -12.00 25.74
C PRO A 15 -8.29 -11.00 25.99
N VAL A 16 -7.96 -9.70 26.02
CA VAL A 16 -8.95 -8.62 26.20
C VAL A 16 -9.68 -8.35 24.88
N GLN A 17 -11.01 -8.19 24.94
CA GLN A 17 -11.85 -7.97 23.76
C GLN A 17 -12.17 -6.48 23.51
N ASP A 18 -12.56 -5.73 24.56
CA ASP A 18 -13.02 -4.34 24.48
C ASP A 18 -12.97 -3.67 25.88
N ILE A 19 -13.23 -2.36 25.96
CA ILE A 19 -13.35 -1.59 27.20
C ILE A 19 -14.84 -1.37 27.53
N ASP A 20 -15.38 -2.09 28.52
CA ASP A 20 -16.77 -1.87 29.00
C ASP A 20 -16.94 -0.48 29.63
N HIS A 21 -16.04 -0.13 30.55
CA HIS A 21 -16.06 1.17 31.23
C HIS A 21 -14.70 1.57 31.80
N LEU A 22 -14.60 2.85 32.19
CA LEU A 22 -13.53 3.39 33.01
C LEU A 22 -14.10 4.17 34.21
N VAL A 23 -13.23 4.57 35.13
CA VAL A 23 -13.59 5.40 36.30
C VAL A 23 -12.86 6.73 36.21
N LEU A 24 -13.60 7.84 36.20
CA LEU A 24 -13.01 9.16 36.43
C LEU A 24 -13.14 9.52 37.91
N THR A 25 -12.05 10.03 38.48
CA THR A 25 -12.07 10.70 39.79
C THR A 25 -12.20 12.19 39.54
N CYS A 26 -13.23 12.82 40.08
CA CYS A 26 -13.57 14.23 39.84
C CYS A 26 -13.67 15.01 41.15
N ALA A 27 -13.42 16.32 41.14
CA ALA A 27 -13.59 17.19 42.30
C ALA A 27 -15.09 17.37 42.65
N SER A 28 -15.97 17.40 41.64
CA SER A 28 -17.41 17.64 41.82
C SER A 28 -18.24 16.87 40.80
N ILE A 29 -18.84 15.75 41.22
CA ILE A 29 -19.73 14.93 40.38
C ILE A 29 -20.82 15.77 39.69
N PRO A 30 -21.52 16.71 40.34
CA PRO A 30 -22.50 17.57 39.67
C PRO A 30 -21.92 18.43 38.53
N ALA A 31 -20.69 18.93 38.68
CA ALA A 31 -20.04 19.73 37.63
C ALA A 31 -19.64 18.85 36.44
N THR A 32 -19.02 17.70 36.70
CA THR A 32 -18.65 16.70 35.67
C THR A 32 -19.91 16.19 34.95
N LEU A 33 -20.96 15.80 35.67
CA LEU A 33 -22.23 15.40 35.06
C LEU A 33 -22.79 16.51 34.17
N THR A 34 -22.87 17.75 34.66
CA THR A 34 -23.39 18.89 33.89
C THR A 34 -22.58 19.14 32.62
N TRP A 35 -21.25 19.09 32.67
CA TRP A 35 -20.39 19.33 31.52
C TRP A 35 -20.55 18.24 30.43
N TYR A 36 -20.47 16.96 30.81
CA TYR A 36 -20.56 15.85 29.85
C TYR A 36 -21.98 15.64 29.30
N THR A 37 -23.04 15.95 30.06
CA THR A 37 -24.42 15.94 29.53
C THR A 37 -24.65 17.10 28.56
N SER A 38 -24.12 18.29 28.85
CA SER A 38 -24.45 19.51 28.09
C SER A 38 -23.64 19.66 26.81
N HIS A 39 -22.35 19.29 26.82
CA HIS A 39 -21.47 19.40 25.65
C HIS A 39 -21.41 18.13 24.81
N LEU A 40 -21.45 16.94 25.44
CA LEU A 40 -21.25 15.66 24.75
C LEU A 40 -22.53 14.78 24.67
N GLY A 41 -23.66 15.28 25.16
CA GLY A 41 -24.96 14.57 25.10
C GLY A 41 -25.01 13.26 25.89
N MET A 42 -24.04 12.99 26.76
CA MET A 42 -23.97 11.74 27.53
C MET A 42 -25.13 11.62 28.50
N GLN A 43 -25.61 10.40 28.72
CA GLN A 43 -26.73 10.15 29.63
C GLN A 43 -26.25 9.98 31.06
N ALA A 44 -26.53 10.96 31.92
CA ALA A 44 -26.32 10.84 33.36
C ALA A 44 -27.24 9.76 33.95
N THR A 45 -26.66 8.83 34.71
CA THR A 45 -27.37 7.74 35.39
C THR A 45 -26.89 7.60 36.82
N SER A 46 -27.80 7.21 37.71
CA SER A 46 -27.54 6.95 39.12
C SER A 46 -28.03 5.56 39.47
N PHE A 47 -27.24 4.78 40.21
CA PHE A 47 -27.57 3.41 40.59
C PHE A 47 -27.07 3.11 42.00
N ALA A 48 -27.77 2.24 42.73
CA ALA A 48 -27.35 1.81 44.05
C ALA A 48 -26.12 0.89 43.96
N SER A 49 -25.24 0.93 44.96
CA SER A 49 -24.12 0.01 45.09
C SER A 49 -24.64 -1.37 45.52
N GLU A 50 -24.29 -2.45 44.81
CA GLU A 50 -24.75 -3.80 45.15
C GLU A 50 -24.32 -4.23 46.57
N ALA A 51 -23.16 -3.76 47.03
CA ALA A 51 -22.65 -4.00 48.38
C ALA A 51 -23.30 -3.13 49.47
N ASP A 52 -23.98 -2.03 49.11
CA ASP A 52 -24.69 -1.14 50.04
C ASP A 52 -25.76 -0.33 49.29
N PRO A 53 -27.05 -0.72 49.39
CA PRO A 53 -28.14 -0.02 48.72
C PRO A 53 -28.34 1.45 49.12
N SER A 54 -27.77 1.91 50.24
CA SER A 54 -27.81 3.32 50.64
C SER A 54 -26.82 4.19 49.85
N VAL A 55 -25.77 3.59 49.29
CA VAL A 55 -24.72 4.27 48.52
C VAL A 55 -25.13 4.42 47.06
N THR A 56 -25.44 5.65 46.65
CA THR A 56 -25.67 5.98 45.24
C THR A 56 -24.32 6.16 44.52
N ARG A 57 -24.16 5.47 43.39
CA ARG A 57 -23.08 5.65 42.42
C ARG A 57 -23.61 6.39 41.19
N HIS A 58 -22.75 7.17 40.54
CA HIS A 58 -23.08 7.94 39.35
C HIS A 58 -22.26 7.50 38.14
N ALA A 59 -22.85 7.49 36.96
CA ALA A 59 -22.17 7.19 35.71
C ALA A 59 -22.75 7.96 34.51
N LEU A 60 -21.88 8.28 33.55
CA LEU A 60 -22.22 8.82 32.24
C LEU A 60 -22.24 7.67 31.22
N ARG A 61 -23.35 7.48 30.50
CA ARG A 61 -23.47 6.43 29.47
C ARG A 61 -23.45 7.04 28.06
N PHE A 62 -22.76 6.37 27.14
CA PHE A 62 -22.66 6.76 25.73
C PHE A 62 -22.47 5.50 24.87
N GLY A 63 -23.29 5.34 23.83
CA GLY A 63 -23.36 4.10 23.05
C GLY A 63 -23.57 2.87 23.95
N THR A 64 -22.66 1.90 23.83
CA THR A 64 -22.58 0.69 24.65
C THR A 64 -21.83 0.87 25.98
N HIS A 65 -21.00 1.91 26.11
CA HIS A 65 -20.02 2.08 27.19
C HIS A 65 -20.51 3.03 28.29
N LYS A 66 -19.73 3.14 29.37
CA LYS A 66 -19.94 4.13 30.43
C LYS A 66 -18.64 4.64 31.07
N ILE A 67 -18.74 5.78 31.74
CA ILE A 67 -17.75 6.29 32.69
C ILE A 67 -18.42 6.32 34.07
N ASN A 68 -17.89 5.57 35.03
CA ASN A 68 -18.31 5.71 36.43
C ASN A 68 -17.60 6.96 37.03
N LEU A 69 -18.28 7.70 37.90
CA LEU A 69 -17.72 8.89 38.56
C LEU A 69 -17.49 8.63 40.06
N HIS A 70 -16.26 8.82 40.51
CA HIS A 70 -15.87 8.85 41.92
C HIS A 70 -15.56 10.30 42.31
N GLN A 71 -16.05 10.77 43.46
CA GLN A 71 -15.66 12.09 43.96
C GLN A 71 -14.34 11.99 44.73
N ARG A 72 -13.40 12.92 44.51
CA ARG A 72 -12.12 13.00 45.23
C ARG A 72 -12.36 13.07 46.75
N GLY A 73 -11.66 12.21 47.50
CA GLY A 73 -11.84 12.00 48.95
C GLY A 73 -13.06 11.16 49.33
N ARG A 74 -13.78 10.59 48.35
CA ARG A 74 -14.98 9.75 48.49
C ARG A 74 -15.03 8.66 47.40
N GLU A 75 -13.87 8.11 47.03
CA GLU A 75 -13.81 7.07 46.01
C GLU A 75 -14.23 5.70 46.58
N PHE A 76 -14.83 4.85 45.75
CA PHE A 76 -15.11 3.46 46.12
C PHE A 76 -13.89 2.58 45.84
N GLU A 77 -13.62 1.63 46.74
CA GLU A 77 -12.57 0.63 46.56
C GLU A 77 -13.07 -0.63 45.81
N PRO A 78 -12.20 -1.35 45.08
CA PRO A 78 -10.81 -1.00 44.77
C PRO A 78 -10.73 0.11 43.70
N LYS A 79 -9.77 1.03 43.84
CA LYS A 79 -9.49 2.10 42.87
C LYS A 79 -8.06 2.10 42.32
N ALA A 80 -7.79 2.98 41.35
CA ALA A 80 -6.45 3.22 40.85
C ALA A 80 -5.53 3.79 41.95
N ALA A 81 -4.29 3.32 42.03
CA ALA A 81 -3.34 3.72 43.08
C ALA A 81 -3.05 5.23 43.14
N ALA A 82 -3.25 5.95 42.03
CA ALA A 82 -3.17 7.41 41.92
C ALA A 82 -4.48 8.00 41.37
N ALA A 83 -5.61 7.68 42.01
CA ALA A 83 -6.93 8.23 41.67
C ALA A 83 -7.00 9.75 41.94
N LEU A 84 -6.79 10.55 40.90
CA LEU A 84 -6.77 12.02 40.97
C LEU A 84 -7.59 12.65 39.83
N PRO A 85 -8.22 13.82 40.03
CA PRO A 85 -8.80 14.60 38.93
C PRO A 85 -7.73 15.19 38.02
N GLY A 86 -8.08 15.35 36.73
CA GLY A 86 -7.23 15.95 35.71
C GLY A 86 -6.17 15.02 35.11
N THR A 87 -6.20 13.72 35.42
CA THR A 87 -5.20 12.73 34.96
C THR A 87 -5.65 11.85 33.80
N ALA A 88 -6.85 12.06 33.24
CA ALA A 88 -7.34 11.30 32.10
C ALA A 88 -7.08 12.02 30.77
N ASP A 89 -6.83 11.22 29.73
CA ASP A 89 -6.69 11.64 28.33
C ASP A 89 -7.54 10.67 27.51
N LEU A 90 -8.63 11.17 26.91
CA LEU A 90 -9.73 10.36 26.38
C LEU A 90 -10.16 10.81 24.99
N CYS A 91 -10.02 9.91 24.01
CA CYS A 91 -10.54 10.07 22.65
C CYS A 91 -11.91 9.41 22.51
N PHE A 92 -12.94 10.22 22.25
CA PHE A 92 -14.29 9.79 21.94
C PHE A 92 -14.57 9.91 20.45
N LEU A 93 -15.19 8.89 19.87
CA LEU A 93 -15.71 8.95 18.52
C LEU A 93 -17.13 9.53 18.53
N VAL A 94 -17.33 10.63 17.80
CA VAL A 94 -18.63 11.29 17.61
C VAL A 94 -19.35 10.78 16.35
N ASP A 95 -20.66 11.04 16.25
CA ASP A 95 -21.51 10.53 15.17
C ASP A 95 -21.08 11.11 13.79
N PRO A 96 -20.94 10.29 12.72
CA PRO A 96 -20.38 10.73 11.43
C PRO A 96 -21.06 11.90 10.71
N GLY A 97 -22.26 12.32 11.14
CA GLY A 97 -22.99 13.48 10.61
C GLY A 97 -22.72 14.80 11.36
N VAL A 98 -21.82 14.80 12.35
CA VAL A 98 -21.42 16.02 13.09
C VAL A 98 -20.33 16.77 12.31
N ASP A 99 -20.32 18.10 12.37
CA ASP A 99 -19.19 18.92 11.89
C ASP A 99 -18.26 19.28 13.05
N LEU A 100 -17.00 18.80 13.01
CA LEU A 100 -15.99 19.14 14.02
C LEU A 100 -15.64 20.63 14.05
N ALA A 101 -15.78 21.37 12.95
CA ALA A 101 -15.60 22.82 12.97
C ALA A 101 -16.78 23.53 13.65
N ALA A 102 -18.01 23.01 13.55
CA ALA A 102 -19.15 23.46 14.35
C ALA A 102 -18.99 23.09 15.83
N VAL A 103 -18.47 21.91 16.15
CA VAL A 103 -18.13 21.52 17.53
C VAL A 103 -17.09 22.46 18.14
N ALA A 104 -15.98 22.73 17.45
CA ALA A 104 -14.95 23.67 17.91
C ALA A 104 -15.52 25.08 18.16
N ARG A 105 -16.37 25.59 17.25
CA ARG A 105 -17.08 26.87 17.47
C ARG A 105 -18.00 26.81 18.68
N GLY A 106 -18.82 25.76 18.82
CA GLY A 106 -19.73 25.59 19.95
C GLY A 106 -19.04 25.53 21.31
N PHE A 107 -17.83 24.97 21.39
CA PHE A 107 -17.02 25.04 22.61
C PHE A 107 -16.51 26.46 22.88
N ALA A 108 -15.98 27.16 21.86
CA ALA A 108 -15.53 28.54 22.02
C ALA A 108 -16.68 29.49 22.42
N ASP A 109 -17.86 29.34 21.82
CA ASP A 109 -19.09 30.08 22.15
C ASP A 109 -19.59 29.76 23.57
N ALA A 110 -19.34 28.55 24.07
CA ALA A 110 -19.60 28.14 25.45
C ALA A 110 -18.51 28.57 26.46
N GLY A 111 -17.46 29.26 26.01
CA GLY A 111 -16.34 29.71 26.84
C GLY A 111 -15.33 28.61 27.21
N VAL A 112 -15.34 27.48 26.50
CA VAL A 112 -14.38 26.38 26.67
C VAL A 112 -13.23 26.56 25.68
N GLU A 113 -11.99 26.52 26.18
CA GLU A 113 -10.79 26.63 25.34
C GLU A 113 -10.67 25.41 24.41
N VAL A 114 -10.60 25.66 23.10
CA VAL A 114 -10.22 24.67 22.09
C VAL A 114 -8.72 24.76 21.86
N LEU A 115 -8.03 23.66 22.15
CA LEU A 115 -6.57 23.54 22.11
C LEU A 115 -6.07 23.39 20.65
N GLU A 116 -4.77 23.12 20.46
CA GLU A 116 -4.18 22.86 19.12
C GLU A 116 -4.46 23.98 18.09
N GLY A 117 -4.46 25.23 18.56
CA GLY A 117 -4.72 26.41 17.74
C GLY A 117 -6.20 26.68 17.43
N GLY A 118 -7.13 26.06 18.15
CA GLY A 118 -8.58 26.24 17.95
C GLY A 118 -9.14 25.50 16.74
N GLY A 119 -8.38 24.57 16.16
CA GLY A 119 -8.68 23.93 14.88
C GLY A 119 -8.96 22.42 14.96
N VAL A 120 -9.46 21.86 13.86
CA VAL A 120 -9.64 20.41 13.69
C VAL A 120 -8.37 19.80 13.10
N VAL A 121 -7.64 19.03 13.90
CA VAL A 121 -6.33 18.44 13.54
C VAL A 121 -6.44 16.97 13.12
N GLY A 122 -5.41 16.46 12.44
CA GLY A 122 -5.29 15.03 12.10
C GLY A 122 -4.56 14.24 13.17
N ARG A 123 -5.04 13.02 13.47
CA ARG A 123 -4.49 12.09 14.48
C ARG A 123 -4.63 10.63 14.02
N THR A 124 -4.02 9.71 14.77
CA THR A 124 -4.09 8.26 14.53
C THR A 124 -4.91 7.61 15.64
N GLY A 125 -6.07 7.06 15.29
CA GLY A 125 -6.90 6.29 16.21
C GLY A 125 -6.55 4.80 16.19
N ALA A 126 -7.15 4.02 17.09
CA ALA A 126 -6.94 2.57 17.18
C ALA A 126 -7.45 1.76 15.96
N ARG A 127 -8.06 2.42 14.96
CA ARG A 127 -8.64 1.83 13.74
C ARG A 127 -8.51 2.83 12.57
N GLY A 128 -7.26 3.14 12.23
CA GLY A 128 -6.92 4.12 11.18
C GLY A 128 -6.96 5.59 11.64
N ARG A 129 -6.71 6.49 10.69
CA ARG A 129 -6.59 7.94 10.94
C ARG A 129 -7.94 8.60 11.22
N ILE A 130 -7.90 9.59 12.11
CA ILE A 130 -9.06 10.34 12.60
C ILE A 130 -8.81 11.85 12.49
N ARG A 131 -9.89 12.63 12.43
CA ARG A 131 -9.85 14.08 12.61
C ARG A 131 -10.41 14.43 13.99
N SER A 132 -9.76 15.34 14.69
CA SER A 132 -9.90 15.51 16.14
C SER A 132 -10.01 16.98 16.55
N VAL A 133 -10.76 17.25 17.63
CA VAL A 133 -10.82 18.53 18.35
C VAL A 133 -10.50 18.28 19.82
N TYR A 134 -9.69 19.14 20.44
CA TYR A 134 -9.24 18.98 21.82
C TYR A 134 -9.77 20.09 22.73
N VAL A 135 -10.35 19.69 23.87
CA VAL A 135 -10.82 20.59 24.94
C VAL A 135 -10.45 20.02 26.31
N ARG A 136 -10.73 20.78 27.39
CA ARG A 136 -10.64 20.28 28.77
C ARG A 136 -12.02 20.18 29.41
N ASP A 137 -12.20 19.16 30.25
CA ASP A 137 -13.34 19.04 31.15
C ASP A 137 -13.14 19.86 32.45
N PRO A 138 -14.12 19.94 33.37
CA PRO A 138 -14.03 20.77 34.58
C PRO A 138 -12.89 20.40 35.56
N ASP A 139 -12.36 19.19 35.45
CA ASP A 139 -11.25 18.69 36.26
C ASP A 139 -9.89 18.83 35.55
N GLY A 140 -9.89 19.28 34.29
CA GLY A 140 -8.71 19.50 33.47
C GLY A 140 -8.29 18.31 32.61
N ASN A 141 -9.04 17.21 32.59
CA ASN A 141 -8.76 16.03 31.76
C ASN A 141 -8.72 16.44 30.27
N LEU A 142 -7.85 15.81 29.48
CA LEU A 142 -7.79 16.07 28.04
C LEU A 142 -8.88 15.27 27.33
N ILE A 143 -9.76 15.97 26.61
CA ILE A 143 -10.89 15.37 25.90
C ILE A 143 -10.70 15.61 24.41
N GLU A 144 -10.47 14.53 23.68
CA GLU A 144 -10.39 14.51 22.22
C GLU A 144 -11.74 14.03 21.65
N LEU A 145 -12.30 14.79 20.71
CA LEU A 145 -13.56 14.47 20.02
C LEU A 145 -13.30 14.29 18.54
N SER A 146 -13.59 13.09 18.02
CA SER A 146 -13.00 12.65 16.76
C SER A 146 -13.97 11.94 15.82
N HIS A 147 -13.76 12.12 14.52
CA HIS A 147 -14.36 11.31 13.46
C HIS A 147 -13.35 10.38 12.83
N ARG A 148 -13.78 9.14 12.57
CA ARG A 148 -13.19 8.33 11.49
C ARG A 148 -13.58 8.98 10.16
N ARG A 149 -12.64 9.12 9.22
CA ARG A 149 -12.99 9.43 7.82
C ARG A 149 -13.86 8.28 7.29
N VAL A 150 -15.11 8.57 6.95
CA VAL A 150 -15.96 7.69 6.12
C VAL A 150 -15.96 8.32 4.73
N ILE A 151 -15.47 7.57 3.74
CA ILE A 151 -15.52 7.98 2.33
C ILE A 151 -16.75 7.31 1.72
N ASP A 152 -17.64 8.11 1.12
CA ASP A 152 -18.83 7.57 0.45
C ASP A 152 -18.43 6.77 -0.82
N PRO A 153 -19.25 5.79 -1.29
CA PRO A 153 -18.92 4.90 -2.43
C PRO A 153 -18.75 5.56 -3.81
N GLN A 154 -18.58 6.88 -3.87
CA GLN A 154 -18.50 7.72 -5.06
C GLN A 154 -17.26 8.65 -5.02
N GLY A 155 -16.28 8.36 -4.15
CA GLY A 155 -14.98 9.04 -4.12
C GLY A 155 -15.02 10.53 -3.75
N THR A 156 -16.16 11.05 -3.30
CA THR A 156 -16.33 12.47 -2.96
C THR A 156 -16.09 12.68 -1.46
N LEU A 157 -15.40 13.75 -1.09
CA LEU A 157 -15.30 14.20 0.30
C LEU A 157 -16.67 14.66 0.82
N SER A 158 -17.46 13.72 1.35
CA SER A 158 -18.69 13.99 2.08
C SER A 158 -18.39 14.72 3.39
N GLN A 159 -18.23 16.05 3.31
CA GLN A 159 -18.75 16.90 4.37
C GLN A 159 -20.28 16.82 4.28
N GLN A 160 -20.91 16.10 5.21
CA GLN A 160 -22.36 16.18 5.39
C GLN A 160 -22.71 17.55 5.98
N SER A 161 -22.72 18.57 5.13
CA SER A 161 -23.38 19.84 5.45
C SER A 161 -24.86 19.54 5.68
N PRO A 162 -25.43 19.83 6.87
CA PRO A 162 -26.80 19.44 7.18
C PRO A 162 -27.78 20.20 6.30
N ASP A 163 -28.56 19.48 5.48
CA ASP A 163 -29.64 20.06 4.69
C ASP A 163 -30.65 20.74 5.64
N PRO A 164 -30.85 22.08 5.57
CA PRO A 164 -31.76 22.79 6.46
C PRO A 164 -33.25 22.41 6.32
N ARG A 165 -33.60 21.45 5.45
CA ARG A 165 -34.99 21.11 5.08
C ARG A 165 -35.50 19.79 5.66
N LEU A 166 -34.67 19.03 6.39
CA LEU A 166 -35.14 17.83 7.10
C LEU A 166 -35.78 18.20 8.44
N ASP A 167 -37.10 18.39 8.39
CA ASP A 167 -37.94 18.90 9.48
C ASP A 167 -37.87 18.07 10.79
N ARG A 168 -38.16 18.79 11.87
CA ARG A 168 -38.06 18.52 13.31
C ARG A 168 -38.93 17.36 13.82
N THR A 169 -39.54 16.59 12.92
CA THR A 169 -40.57 15.58 13.17
C THR A 169 -40.09 14.13 13.06
N THR A 170 -38.92 13.88 12.45
CA THR A 170 -38.45 12.50 12.16
C THR A 170 -37.71 11.81 13.32
N TYR A 171 -37.29 12.55 14.35
CA TYR A 171 -36.48 12.05 15.48
C TYR A 171 -37.13 10.88 16.24
N ASN A 172 -38.46 10.93 16.43
CA ASN A 172 -39.21 9.99 17.27
C ASN A 172 -39.64 8.67 16.58
N ARG A 173 -39.09 8.31 15.41
CA ARG A 173 -39.51 7.10 14.67
C ARG A 173 -38.45 6.02 14.41
N ARG A 174 -37.16 6.26 14.69
CA ARG A 174 -36.10 5.23 14.49
C ARG A 174 -35.73 4.44 15.75
N THR A 175 -36.10 4.91 16.93
CA THR A 175 -35.87 4.24 18.23
C THR A 175 -36.87 3.11 18.55
N ALA A 176 -37.91 2.91 17.75
CA ALA A 176 -39.00 1.99 18.05
C ALA A 176 -38.74 0.50 17.72
N ASN A 177 -37.74 0.19 16.89
CA ASN A 177 -37.59 -1.15 16.30
C ASN A 177 -36.56 -2.08 16.98
N TYR A 178 -35.93 -1.66 18.09
CA TYR A 178 -35.16 -2.58 18.94
C TYR A 178 -35.97 -3.00 20.16
N LYS A 179 -36.77 -4.06 19.99
CA LYS A 179 -37.43 -4.75 21.10
C LYS A 179 -37.43 -6.28 20.89
N ILE A 180 -36.98 -6.97 21.93
CA ILE A 180 -37.16 -8.41 22.20
C ILE A 180 -36.36 -9.34 21.26
N PHE A 181 -35.20 -9.77 21.74
CA PHE A 181 -34.95 -11.20 21.92
C PHE A 181 -34.70 -11.46 23.41
N SER A 182 -35.24 -12.56 23.92
CA SER A 182 -35.19 -12.94 25.34
C SER A 182 -33.84 -13.57 25.72
N PRO A 183 -33.44 -13.57 27.00
CA PRO A 183 -32.20 -14.21 27.43
C PRO A 183 -32.26 -15.73 27.19
N ILE A 184 -31.15 -16.29 26.70
CA ILE A 184 -30.95 -17.74 26.64
C ILE A 184 -30.29 -18.17 27.94
N THR A 185 -30.97 -19.03 28.71
CA THR A 185 -30.40 -19.66 29.90
C THR A 185 -29.25 -20.58 29.51
N LEU A 186 -28.11 -20.48 30.18
CA LEU A 186 -27.05 -21.47 30.09
C LEU A 186 -27.50 -22.76 30.78
N PRO A 187 -27.35 -23.95 30.17
CA PRO A 187 -27.38 -25.22 30.90
C PRO A 187 -26.02 -25.48 31.57
N ASP A 188 -26.04 -26.11 32.74
CA ASP A 188 -24.85 -26.35 33.55
C ASP A 188 -23.85 -27.34 32.93
N LEU A 189 -22.57 -27.16 33.26
CA LEU A 189 -21.47 -28.03 32.89
C LEU A 189 -21.25 -29.11 33.97
N GLU A 190 -22.02 -30.20 33.91
CA GLU A 190 -21.73 -31.40 34.70
C GLU A 190 -21.33 -32.62 33.85
N THR A 191 -20.32 -33.33 34.32
CA THR A 191 -19.89 -34.68 33.90
C THR A 191 -19.46 -34.90 32.44
N MET A 192 -18.16 -34.76 32.18
CA MET A 192 -17.51 -35.67 31.23
C MET A 192 -17.45 -37.09 31.82
N SER A 193 -17.80 -38.11 31.03
CA SER A 193 -17.45 -39.51 31.29
C SER A 193 -16.92 -40.16 30.00
N VAL A 194 -16.14 -41.24 30.13
CA VAL A 194 -15.23 -41.72 29.08
C VAL A 194 -15.62 -43.11 28.58
N SER A 195 -15.77 -43.28 27.26
CA SER A 195 -15.53 -44.51 26.48
C SER A 195 -16.14 -44.39 25.07
N SER A 196 -16.01 -45.37 24.16
CA SER A 196 -14.79 -45.83 23.47
C SER A 196 -15.23 -46.77 22.34
N HIS A 197 -14.56 -46.73 21.17
CA HIS A 197 -14.76 -47.64 20.02
C HIS A 197 -16.15 -47.62 19.33
N GLY A 198 -16.14 -47.72 17.98
CA GLY A 198 -17.36 -47.85 17.19
C GLY A 198 -17.15 -47.54 15.71
N VAL A 199 -17.05 -48.57 14.87
CA VAL A 199 -17.06 -48.49 13.40
C VAL A 199 -18.36 -49.15 12.91
N TYR A 200 -18.98 -48.64 11.82
CA TYR A 200 -19.49 -49.39 10.65
C TYR A 200 -20.61 -48.66 9.85
N VAL A 201 -20.30 -48.35 8.58
CA VAL A 201 -21.07 -48.62 7.33
C VAL A 201 -22.49 -48.03 7.08
N ILE A 202 -22.78 -47.89 5.78
CA ILE A 202 -23.92 -47.23 5.11
C ILE A 202 -25.03 -48.25 4.75
N PRO A 203 -26.30 -47.83 4.62
CA PRO A 203 -27.07 -48.27 3.45
C PRO A 203 -27.86 -47.14 2.73
N ARG A 204 -28.13 -47.34 1.42
CA ARG A 204 -29.13 -46.60 0.62
C ARG A 204 -30.44 -47.38 0.57
N PRO A 205 -31.58 -46.70 0.44
CA PRO A 205 -32.51 -46.91 -0.70
C PRO A 205 -33.08 -45.57 -1.23
N GLU A 206 -34.02 -45.48 -2.18
CA GLU A 206 -34.11 -46.02 -3.56
C GLU A 206 -35.18 -45.19 -4.34
N ARG A 207 -35.55 -45.55 -5.57
CA ARG A 207 -36.54 -44.83 -6.41
C ARG A 207 -37.91 -45.53 -6.43
N THR A 208 -38.99 -44.74 -6.55
CA THR A 208 -40.26 -45.18 -7.19
C THR A 208 -40.90 -44.05 -8.01
N MET A 209 -41.60 -44.41 -9.10
CA MET A 209 -42.31 -43.50 -10.01
C MET A 209 -43.83 -43.51 -9.77
N ARG A 210 -44.54 -42.45 -10.22
CA ARG A 210 -45.91 -42.39 -10.84
C ARG A 210 -46.50 -40.97 -10.68
N GLN A 211 -47.50 -40.49 -11.43
CA GLN A 211 -47.86 -40.68 -12.86
C GLN A 211 -48.78 -39.50 -13.30
N SER A 212 -49.09 -39.41 -14.59
CA SER A 212 -49.79 -38.31 -15.29
C SER A 212 -51.22 -37.97 -14.87
N LYS A 213 -51.67 -36.74 -15.19
CA LYS A 213 -52.80 -36.46 -16.13
C LYS A 213 -53.03 -34.95 -16.43
N ASN A 214 -53.43 -34.64 -17.67
CA ASN A 214 -54.06 -33.38 -18.11
C ASN A 214 -55.59 -33.60 -18.32
N PRO A 215 -56.37 -32.51 -18.43
CA PRO A 215 -56.94 -32.06 -19.74
C PRO A 215 -56.61 -30.56 -20.00
N ALA A 216 -56.32 -30.09 -21.23
CA ALA A 216 -57.15 -29.88 -22.43
C ALA A 216 -57.96 -28.55 -22.39
N GLY A 217 -58.13 -27.80 -23.51
CA GLY A 217 -57.68 -28.00 -24.90
C GLY A 217 -56.36 -27.30 -25.25
N ASP A 218 -56.24 -26.33 -26.17
CA ASP A 218 -57.24 -25.61 -27.01
C ASP A 218 -56.57 -25.02 -28.31
N GLU A 219 -57.32 -24.28 -29.16
CA GLU A 219 -56.93 -23.74 -30.49
C GLU A 219 -56.62 -22.20 -30.45
N GLU A 220 -56.04 -21.49 -31.43
CA GLU A 220 -55.88 -21.70 -32.90
C GLU A 220 -54.59 -21.01 -33.48
N ALA A 221 -54.47 -20.97 -34.82
CA ALA A 221 -53.41 -20.47 -35.74
C ALA A 221 -52.54 -19.23 -35.38
N GLY A 222 -51.40 -18.96 -36.03
CA GLY A 222 -50.66 -19.70 -37.08
C GLY A 222 -49.94 -18.80 -38.12
N ARG A 223 -48.65 -19.09 -38.41
CA ARG A 223 -47.70 -18.38 -39.35
C ARG A 223 -47.19 -17.02 -38.83
N ARG A 224 -45.99 -16.48 -39.10
CA ARG A 224 -44.68 -16.82 -39.73
C ARG A 224 -44.23 -15.73 -40.72
N GLN A 225 -42.91 -15.47 -40.73
CA GLN A 225 -42.08 -14.76 -41.73
C GLN A 225 -41.88 -13.24 -41.60
N THR A 226 -40.81 -12.78 -42.26
CA THR A 226 -39.95 -11.64 -41.90
C THR A 226 -39.76 -10.67 -43.11
N PRO A 227 -38.69 -9.87 -43.27
CA PRO A 227 -38.78 -8.41 -43.24
C PRO A 227 -38.41 -7.73 -44.58
N PRO A 228 -38.26 -6.39 -44.61
CA PRO A 228 -37.44 -5.71 -45.61
C PRO A 228 -36.29 -4.86 -45.02
N LEU A 229 -35.42 -4.39 -45.91
CA LEU A 229 -34.16 -3.65 -45.70
C LEU A 229 -34.29 -2.16 -46.12
N TRP A 230 -33.14 -1.48 -46.34
CA TRP A 230 -32.91 -0.18 -47.03
C TRP A 230 -33.54 1.09 -46.38
N SER A 231 -32.93 2.31 -46.40
CA SER A 231 -31.80 2.82 -47.20
C SER A 231 -31.09 4.06 -46.61
N ILE A 232 -30.08 4.60 -47.32
CA ILE A 232 -29.22 5.75 -46.98
C ILE A 232 -29.63 7.02 -47.75
N ARG A 233 -29.55 8.22 -47.15
CA ARG A 233 -29.32 9.52 -47.85
C ARG A 233 -28.70 10.61 -46.95
N SER A 234 -28.33 11.77 -47.52
CA SER A 234 -27.20 12.57 -47.03
C SER A 234 -27.26 14.12 -47.21
N GLY A 235 -27.01 14.88 -46.13
CA GLY A 235 -26.59 16.32 -46.10
C GLY A 235 -27.61 17.39 -46.55
N PRO A 236 -27.25 18.70 -46.62
CA PRO A 236 -26.14 19.43 -45.93
C PRO A 236 -26.46 20.90 -45.47
N GLY A 237 -25.58 21.55 -44.68
CA GLY A 237 -25.31 23.02 -44.76
C GLY A 237 -25.72 24.00 -43.62
N GLY A 238 -24.96 25.11 -43.47
CA GLY A 238 -25.20 26.29 -42.58
C GLY A 238 -24.52 26.24 -41.19
N GLN A 239 -23.53 27.05 -40.75
CA GLN A 239 -23.25 28.51 -40.78
C GLN A 239 -24.20 29.38 -39.93
N TRP A 240 -23.81 30.42 -39.17
CA TRP A 240 -22.53 30.83 -38.50
C TRP A 240 -22.81 32.06 -37.59
N LEU A 241 -22.25 32.12 -36.37
CA LEU A 241 -21.96 33.30 -35.52
C LEU A 241 -21.26 32.80 -34.22
N GLY A 242 -20.51 33.54 -33.38
CA GLY A 242 -20.05 34.95 -33.42
C GLY A 242 -20.72 35.82 -32.34
N SER A 243 -20.08 36.34 -31.29
CA SER A 243 -18.68 36.27 -30.78
C SER A 243 -18.69 36.38 -29.22
N ARG A 244 -17.68 36.73 -28.40
CA ARG A 244 -16.28 37.27 -28.48
C ARG A 244 -15.56 36.95 -27.12
N PRO A 245 -14.21 36.98 -26.99
CA PRO A 245 -13.46 36.65 -25.75
C PRO A 245 -13.06 37.91 -24.93
N PRO A 246 -12.48 37.85 -23.71
CA PRO A 246 -11.09 37.39 -23.39
C PRO A 246 -11.04 36.52 -22.09
N ARG A 247 -9.93 36.14 -21.41
CA ARG A 247 -8.48 36.50 -21.43
C ARG A 247 -7.55 35.27 -21.56
N ARG A 248 -6.74 34.94 -20.53
CA ARG A 248 -5.70 33.88 -20.48
C ARG A 248 -5.30 33.54 -19.03
N SER A 249 -5.27 32.25 -18.69
CA SER A 249 -4.24 31.61 -17.85
C SER A 249 -4.50 30.11 -17.85
N ASP A 250 -3.90 29.39 -18.80
CA ASP A 250 -3.59 27.95 -18.75
C ASP A 250 -3.05 27.53 -20.12
N ALA A 251 -1.73 27.32 -20.19
CA ALA A 251 -1.02 27.03 -21.45
C ALA A 251 0.09 25.99 -21.24
N LEU A 252 -0.20 24.93 -20.48
CA LEU A 252 0.75 23.84 -20.20
C LEU A 252 0.12 22.43 -20.16
N CYS A 253 -0.99 22.20 -20.85
CA CYS A 253 -1.68 20.90 -20.93
C CYS A 253 -2.13 20.57 -22.37
N LEU A 254 -1.23 20.67 -23.35
CA LEU A 254 -1.56 20.41 -24.76
C LEU A 254 -0.41 19.72 -25.54
N ALA A 255 -0.06 18.51 -25.11
CA ALA A 255 0.73 17.56 -25.88
C ALA A 255 0.32 16.11 -25.51
N LEU A 256 0.45 15.19 -26.48
CA LEU A 256 0.32 13.73 -26.30
C LEU A 256 -1.07 13.17 -25.91
N ALA A 257 -2.12 13.57 -26.64
CA ALA A 257 -3.28 12.69 -26.80
C ALA A 257 -3.05 11.73 -27.98
N ALA A 258 -3.03 10.41 -27.73
CA ALA A 258 -2.98 9.37 -28.75
C ALA A 258 -4.08 8.33 -28.50
N PRO A 259 -4.81 7.85 -29.53
CA PRO A 259 -5.98 7.02 -29.33
C PRO A 259 -5.63 5.58 -28.92
N SER A 260 -6.39 5.05 -27.95
CA SER A 260 -6.22 3.69 -27.42
C SER A 260 -6.67 2.62 -28.43
N ILE A 261 -5.72 1.79 -28.88
CA ILE A 261 -5.97 0.69 -29.83
C ILE A 261 -6.35 -0.58 -29.08
N TRP A 262 -7.54 -0.63 -28.47
CA TRP A 262 -8.18 -1.89 -28.07
C TRP A 262 -9.70 -1.74 -27.92
N PRO A 263 -10.53 -2.61 -28.52
CA PRO A 263 -11.98 -2.62 -28.27
C PRO A 263 -12.30 -3.26 -26.92
N PRO A 264 -13.35 -2.81 -26.21
CA PRO A 264 -13.74 -3.39 -24.92
C PRO A 264 -14.34 -4.79 -25.08
N ILE A 265 -13.86 -5.74 -24.27
CA ILE A 265 -14.45 -7.07 -24.14
C ILE A 265 -15.81 -6.92 -23.44
N ARG A 266 -16.88 -7.43 -24.06
CA ARG A 266 -18.22 -7.46 -23.46
C ARG A 266 -18.41 -8.74 -22.64
N GLU A 267 -18.48 -8.61 -21.32
CA GLU A 267 -19.05 -9.67 -20.48
C GLU A 267 -20.60 -9.65 -20.54
N PRO A 268 -21.27 -10.79 -20.32
CA PRO A 268 -22.72 -10.91 -20.44
C PRO A 268 -23.45 -10.29 -19.24
N ARG A 269 -24.63 -9.70 -19.51
CA ARG A 269 -25.55 -9.23 -18.46
C ARG A 269 -26.04 -10.41 -17.61
N SER A 270 -25.90 -10.34 -16.29
CA SER A 270 -26.64 -11.20 -15.38
C SER A 270 -28.13 -10.78 -15.34
N PRO A 271 -29.08 -11.74 -15.30
CA PRO A 271 -30.49 -11.43 -15.12
C PRO A 271 -30.80 -11.18 -13.65
N SER A 272 -31.56 -10.13 -13.37
CA SER A 272 -32.26 -9.99 -12.08
C SER A 272 -33.38 -11.03 -11.99
N ASN A 273 -33.55 -11.67 -10.83
CA ASN A 273 -34.77 -12.42 -10.52
C ASN A 273 -35.02 -12.46 -9.00
N TYR A 274 -36.29 -12.57 -8.65
CA TYR A 274 -36.82 -12.50 -7.30
C TYR A 274 -37.20 -13.90 -6.76
N PHE A 275 -37.56 -13.94 -5.47
CA PHE A 275 -38.44 -14.93 -4.80
C PHE A 275 -37.89 -16.26 -4.21
N GLN A 276 -38.10 -16.36 -2.89
CA GLN A 276 -38.56 -17.49 -2.06
C GLN A 276 -37.76 -18.82 -1.85
N GLN A 277 -37.20 -18.92 -0.64
CA GLN A 277 -37.70 -19.78 0.48
C GLN A 277 -37.29 -21.28 0.60
N SER A 278 -36.70 -21.61 1.77
CA SER A 278 -36.70 -22.93 2.48
C SER A 278 -36.03 -24.16 1.80
N HIS A 279 -35.35 -25.10 2.48
CA HIS A 279 -35.33 -25.49 3.90
C HIS A 279 -34.00 -26.21 4.29
N THR A 280 -33.72 -26.29 5.60
CA THR A 280 -32.95 -27.35 6.31
C THR A 280 -31.66 -27.94 5.71
N ARG A 281 -30.50 -27.57 6.28
CA ARG A 281 -29.82 -28.42 7.31
C ARG A 281 -28.64 -27.68 7.95
N SER A 282 -28.52 -27.80 9.27
CA SER A 282 -27.42 -27.23 10.06
C SER A 282 -26.17 -28.11 10.00
N SER A 283 -25.14 -27.64 9.29
CA SER A 283 -23.76 -28.11 9.45
C SER A 283 -22.91 -26.94 9.90
N THR A 284 -22.43 -26.98 11.15
CA THR A 284 -21.63 -25.91 11.76
C THR A 284 -20.22 -25.88 11.18
N ARG A 285 -20.08 -25.41 9.94
CA ARG A 285 -18.81 -24.83 9.49
C ARG A 285 -18.62 -23.54 10.28
N GLN A 286 -17.44 -23.37 10.88
CA GLN A 286 -16.98 -22.03 11.24
C GLN A 286 -17.02 -21.18 9.98
N ILE A 287 -17.67 -20.02 10.05
CA ILE A 287 -17.63 -19.04 8.96
C ILE A 287 -16.26 -18.38 9.03
N ILE A 288 -15.29 -18.97 8.34
CA ILE A 288 -14.05 -18.29 7.98
C ILE A 288 -14.50 -17.02 7.24
N MET A 289 -14.21 -15.84 7.79
CA MET A 289 -14.60 -14.55 7.19
C MET A 289 -13.69 -14.19 6.01
N SER A 290 -13.44 -15.16 5.14
CA SER A 290 -12.62 -14.99 3.95
C SER A 290 -13.40 -14.25 2.87
N ARG A 291 -12.87 -13.12 2.40
CA ARG A 291 -13.45 -12.37 1.27
C ARG A 291 -13.26 -13.16 -0.05
N PRO A 292 -14.12 -12.96 -1.06
CA PRO A 292 -13.92 -13.56 -2.38
C PRO A 292 -12.64 -13.04 -3.05
N ILE A 293 -12.09 -13.86 -3.97
CA ILE A 293 -10.92 -13.53 -4.79
C ILE A 293 -11.29 -12.44 -5.80
N ASP A 294 -10.58 -11.33 -5.79
CA ASP A 294 -10.86 -10.14 -6.60
C ASP A 294 -9.92 -9.99 -7.82
N PHE A 295 -9.84 -8.78 -8.39
CA PHE A 295 -8.92 -8.45 -9.48
C PHE A 295 -7.44 -8.47 -9.05
N TYR A 296 -7.09 -7.75 -7.99
CA TYR A 296 -5.72 -7.63 -7.50
C TYR A 296 -5.14 -8.96 -7.01
N ASP A 297 -5.97 -9.83 -6.43
CA ASP A 297 -5.55 -11.18 -6.03
C ASP A 297 -5.12 -12.03 -7.23
N ARG A 298 -5.87 -11.96 -8.34
CA ARG A 298 -5.52 -12.66 -9.60
C ARG A 298 -4.22 -12.11 -10.19
N VAL A 299 -4.00 -10.79 -10.10
CA VAL A 299 -2.74 -10.15 -10.50
C VAL A 299 -1.59 -10.55 -9.56
N ALA A 300 -1.82 -10.67 -8.26
CA ALA A 300 -0.84 -11.12 -7.28
C ALA A 300 -0.40 -12.57 -7.55
N ILE A 301 -1.33 -13.48 -7.85
CA ILE A 301 -1.02 -14.88 -8.24
C ILE A 301 -0.15 -14.90 -9.51
N ALA A 302 -0.52 -14.15 -10.55
CA ALA A 302 0.27 -14.07 -11.79
C ALA A 302 1.66 -13.47 -11.55
N THR A 303 1.75 -12.45 -10.69
CA THR A 303 3.01 -11.81 -10.29
C THR A 303 3.92 -12.79 -9.55
N ILE A 304 3.38 -13.60 -8.63
CA ILE A 304 4.17 -14.64 -7.93
C ILE A 304 4.75 -15.66 -8.89
N VAL A 305 3.96 -16.17 -9.85
CA VAL A 305 4.44 -17.13 -10.85
C VAL A 305 5.59 -16.54 -11.67
N VAL A 306 5.43 -15.34 -12.21
CA VAL A 306 6.44 -14.71 -13.08
C VAL A 306 7.70 -14.31 -12.31
N PHE A 307 7.57 -13.62 -11.18
CA PHE A 307 8.75 -13.17 -10.41
C PHE A 307 9.47 -14.31 -9.67
N SER A 308 8.86 -15.49 -9.52
CA SER A 308 9.59 -16.69 -9.09
C SER A 308 10.65 -17.11 -10.11
N PHE A 309 10.37 -16.99 -11.43
CA PHE A 309 11.37 -17.26 -12.46
C PHE A 309 12.46 -16.18 -12.52
N TYR A 310 12.10 -14.88 -12.41
CA TYR A 310 13.08 -13.79 -12.33
C TYR A 310 13.92 -13.81 -11.04
N LEU A 311 13.42 -14.38 -9.94
CA LEU A 311 14.25 -14.60 -8.75
C LEU A 311 15.37 -15.61 -9.05
N ILE A 312 15.06 -16.70 -9.75
CA ILE A 312 16.04 -17.72 -10.17
C ILE A 312 17.05 -17.11 -11.17
N GLY A 313 16.57 -16.34 -12.14
CA GLY A 313 17.40 -15.63 -13.12
C GLY A 313 18.35 -14.64 -12.44
N GLY A 314 17.83 -13.70 -11.65
CA GLY A 314 18.59 -12.71 -10.89
C GLY A 314 19.63 -13.35 -9.95
N VAL A 315 19.29 -14.43 -9.24
CA VAL A 315 20.24 -15.18 -8.39
C VAL A 315 21.38 -15.76 -9.23
N TRP A 316 21.08 -16.42 -10.36
CA TRP A 316 22.10 -16.98 -11.25
C TRP A 316 23.00 -15.89 -11.85
N LEU A 317 22.43 -14.74 -12.24
CA LEU A 317 23.18 -13.59 -12.74
C LEU A 317 24.12 -12.98 -11.70
N CYS A 318 23.69 -12.90 -10.44
CA CYS A 318 24.56 -12.49 -9.33
C CYS A 318 25.69 -13.49 -9.04
N ILE A 319 25.47 -14.79 -9.23
CA ILE A 319 26.53 -15.81 -9.13
C ILE A 319 27.51 -15.71 -10.33
N LYS A 320 27.00 -15.57 -11.56
CA LYS A 320 27.81 -15.43 -12.78
C LYS A 320 28.70 -14.19 -12.71
N HIS A 321 28.11 -13.01 -12.50
CA HIS A 321 28.81 -11.72 -12.58
C HIS A 321 29.39 -11.23 -11.25
N GLY A 322 28.91 -11.75 -10.12
CA GLY A 322 29.37 -11.41 -8.77
C GLY A 322 28.52 -10.34 -8.08
N PHE A 323 28.38 -10.48 -6.76
CA PHE A 323 27.60 -9.61 -5.86
C PHE A 323 28.30 -8.27 -5.51
N HIS A 324 29.51 -8.00 -6.03
CA HIS A 324 30.26 -6.79 -5.70
C HIS A 324 29.70 -5.52 -6.37
N LYS A 325 30.07 -4.36 -5.82
CA LYS A 325 29.28 -3.10 -5.84
C LYS A 325 29.08 -2.36 -7.19
N SER A 326 29.38 -2.93 -8.35
CA SER A 326 29.20 -2.28 -9.67
C SER A 326 28.36 -3.07 -10.70
N SER A 327 27.88 -4.28 -10.38
CA SER A 327 27.28 -5.16 -11.41
C SER A 327 25.79 -4.95 -11.71
N GLY A 328 25.07 -4.14 -10.93
CA GLY A 328 23.62 -3.89 -11.07
C GLY A 328 22.71 -5.06 -10.64
N TRP A 329 23.05 -6.31 -11.02
CA TRP A 329 22.19 -7.50 -10.94
C TRP A 329 21.52 -7.78 -9.60
N ARG A 330 22.14 -7.40 -8.47
CA ARG A 330 21.56 -7.57 -7.12
C ARG A 330 20.18 -6.92 -6.97
N PHE A 331 19.90 -5.87 -7.76
CA PHE A 331 18.62 -5.19 -7.73
C PHE A 331 17.49 -6.02 -8.37
N LEU A 332 17.78 -6.98 -9.25
CA LEU A 332 16.80 -7.97 -9.73
C LEU A 332 16.28 -8.83 -8.57
N ILE A 333 17.18 -9.31 -7.70
CA ILE A 333 16.83 -10.10 -6.52
C ILE A 333 15.97 -9.27 -5.55
N ILE A 334 16.37 -8.03 -5.28
CA ILE A 334 15.63 -7.11 -4.40
C ILE A 334 14.23 -6.84 -4.96
N LEU A 335 14.10 -6.59 -6.26
CA LEU A 335 12.84 -6.33 -6.95
C LEU A 335 11.92 -7.56 -6.95
N ALA A 336 12.46 -8.74 -7.27
CA ALA A 336 11.70 -9.99 -7.28
C ALA A 336 11.22 -10.37 -5.86
N LEU A 337 12.07 -10.23 -4.83
CA LEU A 337 11.66 -10.45 -3.45
C LEU A 337 10.59 -9.45 -3.00
N ALA A 338 10.70 -8.16 -3.34
CA ALA A 338 9.67 -7.16 -3.04
C ALA A 338 8.32 -7.53 -3.67
N ARG A 339 8.31 -7.93 -4.96
CA ARG A 339 7.08 -8.34 -5.67
C ARG A 339 6.50 -9.64 -5.12
N LEU A 340 7.32 -10.62 -4.77
CA LEU A 340 6.87 -11.88 -4.15
C LEU A 340 6.27 -11.65 -2.76
N ILE A 341 6.92 -10.86 -1.91
CA ILE A 341 6.42 -10.53 -0.57
C ILE A 341 5.14 -9.69 -0.66
N GLY A 342 5.13 -8.62 -1.47
CA GLY A 342 3.95 -7.76 -1.64
C GLY A 342 2.73 -8.52 -2.16
N SER A 343 2.91 -9.37 -3.17
CA SER A 343 1.84 -10.24 -3.68
C SER A 343 1.35 -11.24 -2.62
N SER A 344 2.25 -11.76 -1.79
CA SER A 344 1.89 -12.65 -0.68
C SER A 344 1.10 -11.92 0.42
N LEU A 345 1.43 -10.65 0.70
CA LEU A 345 0.66 -9.81 1.63
C LEU A 345 -0.76 -9.52 1.10
N ARG A 346 -0.95 -9.26 -0.20
CA ARG A 346 -2.30 -9.14 -0.78
C ARG A 346 -3.10 -10.42 -0.62
N LEU A 347 -2.50 -11.58 -0.89
CA LEU A 347 -3.19 -12.87 -0.72
C LEU A 347 -3.47 -13.22 0.74
N ALA A 348 -2.70 -12.69 1.70
CA ALA A 348 -3.01 -12.84 3.12
C ALA A 348 -4.32 -12.13 3.52
N THR A 349 -4.70 -11.02 2.85
CA THR A 349 -5.97 -10.32 3.12
C THR A 349 -7.22 -11.10 2.66
N ILE A 350 -7.05 -12.23 1.97
CA ILE A 350 -8.16 -13.17 1.73
C ILE A 350 -8.60 -13.80 3.06
N ASN A 351 -7.68 -14.08 3.98
CA ASN A 351 -7.96 -14.71 5.29
C ASN A 351 -8.15 -13.69 6.42
N ASP A 352 -7.47 -12.55 6.35
CA ASP A 352 -7.59 -11.43 7.30
C ASP A 352 -7.91 -10.12 6.53
N PRO A 353 -9.16 -9.96 6.05
CA PRO A 353 -9.55 -8.83 5.21
C PRO A 353 -9.62 -7.49 5.95
N THR A 354 -9.64 -7.52 7.29
CA THR A 354 -9.75 -6.37 8.20
C THR A 354 -8.42 -5.72 8.56
N ASN A 355 -7.29 -6.33 8.20
CA ASN A 355 -5.97 -5.91 8.66
C ASN A 355 -5.30 -4.97 7.65
N GLU A 356 -5.52 -3.68 7.85
CA GLU A 356 -5.00 -2.56 7.04
C GLU A 356 -3.49 -2.69 6.76
N ASN A 357 -2.69 -3.17 7.73
CA ASN A 357 -1.23 -3.33 7.60
C ASN A 357 -0.82 -4.24 6.43
N LEU A 358 -1.62 -5.28 6.13
CA LEU A 358 -1.34 -6.19 5.02
C LEU A 358 -1.52 -5.49 3.66
N TYR A 359 -2.53 -4.62 3.54
CA TYR A 359 -2.74 -3.82 2.33
C TYR A 359 -1.68 -2.71 2.19
N ILE A 360 -1.39 -1.99 3.27
CA ILE A 360 -0.32 -0.97 3.31
C ILE A 360 1.02 -1.61 2.89
N GLY A 361 1.38 -2.75 3.48
CA GLY A 361 2.59 -3.49 3.12
C GLY A 361 2.61 -3.95 1.66
N TRP A 362 1.48 -4.42 1.11
CA TRP A 362 1.35 -4.72 -0.31
C TRP A 362 1.56 -3.49 -1.20
N MET A 363 0.93 -2.34 -0.88
CA MET A 363 1.02 -1.12 -1.68
C MET A 363 2.42 -0.48 -1.62
N VAL A 364 3.05 -0.43 -0.44
CA VAL A 364 4.43 0.06 -0.28
C VAL A 364 5.40 -0.80 -1.10
N LEU A 365 5.27 -2.14 -1.03
CA LEU A 365 6.10 -3.06 -1.84
C LEU A 365 5.79 -2.98 -3.34
N ASN A 366 4.57 -2.59 -3.73
CA ASN A 366 4.22 -2.28 -5.12
C ASN A 366 4.92 -1.01 -5.62
N GLY A 367 4.92 0.05 -4.80
CA GLY A 367 5.54 1.35 -5.06
C GLY A 367 7.07 1.31 -5.10
N LEU A 368 7.70 0.38 -4.37
CA LEU A 368 9.16 0.14 -4.45
C LEU A 368 9.65 -0.04 -5.89
N GLY A 369 8.86 -0.67 -6.77
CA GLY A 369 9.37 -1.32 -7.98
C GLY A 369 10.15 -0.43 -8.95
N LEU A 370 9.87 0.88 -8.99
CA LEU A 370 10.64 1.82 -9.82
C LEU A 370 12.07 2.03 -9.31
N GLY A 371 12.30 2.00 -7.99
CA GLY A 371 13.57 2.38 -7.37
C GLY A 371 14.74 1.42 -7.63
N PRO A 372 14.63 0.12 -7.26
CA PRO A 372 15.64 -0.88 -7.59
C PRO A 372 15.87 -1.00 -9.10
N LEU A 373 14.82 -0.78 -9.90
CA LEU A 373 14.89 -0.82 -11.37
C LEU A 373 15.73 0.34 -11.93
N VAL A 374 15.49 1.59 -11.50
CA VAL A 374 16.34 2.72 -11.90
C VAL A 374 17.78 2.52 -11.38
N ALA A 375 17.95 2.05 -10.15
CA ALA A 375 19.27 1.73 -9.58
C ALA A 375 20.01 0.61 -10.35
N MET A 376 19.29 -0.36 -10.93
CA MET A 376 19.84 -1.39 -11.81
C MET A 376 20.34 -0.78 -13.12
N LEU A 377 19.53 0.03 -13.81
CA LEU A 377 19.90 0.64 -15.10
C LEU A 377 21.14 1.53 -14.95
N ILE A 378 21.20 2.35 -13.90
CA ILE A 378 22.38 3.17 -13.55
C ILE A 378 23.61 2.29 -13.29
N GLY A 379 23.46 1.16 -12.59
CA GLY A 379 24.56 0.22 -12.34
C GLY A 379 25.07 -0.46 -13.62
N LEU A 380 24.18 -0.81 -14.54
CA LEU A 380 24.55 -1.36 -15.85
C LEU A 380 25.28 -0.31 -16.71
N LEU A 381 24.76 0.92 -16.75
CA LEU A 381 25.32 2.01 -17.53
C LEU A 381 26.69 2.48 -16.99
N THR A 382 26.87 2.44 -15.67
CA THR A 382 28.18 2.62 -15.01
C THR A 382 29.23 1.68 -15.58
N ARG A 383 28.91 0.39 -15.76
CA ARG A 383 29.83 -0.60 -16.36
C ARG A 383 30.18 -0.22 -17.81
N ALA A 384 29.21 0.24 -18.61
CA ALA A 384 29.49 0.70 -19.97
C ALA A 384 30.43 1.92 -20.01
N PHE A 385 30.33 2.83 -19.03
CA PHE A 385 31.28 3.95 -18.88
C PHE A 385 32.67 3.52 -18.41
N GLU A 386 32.79 2.52 -17.54
CA GLU A 386 34.08 1.91 -17.19
C GLU A 386 34.76 1.38 -18.48
N GLY A 387 34.01 0.67 -19.33
CA GLY A 387 34.49 0.18 -20.64
C GLY A 387 34.86 1.29 -21.65
N ILE A 388 34.11 2.40 -21.71
CA ILE A 388 34.51 3.59 -22.51
C ILE A 388 35.81 4.19 -21.98
N THR A 389 35.96 4.29 -20.65
CA THR A 389 37.11 4.92 -19.99
C THR A 389 38.40 4.15 -20.27
N GLU A 390 38.35 2.81 -20.19
CA GLU A 390 39.46 1.93 -20.57
C GLU A 390 39.78 2.05 -22.08
N THR A 391 38.76 2.03 -22.94
CA THR A 391 38.91 2.15 -24.41
C THR A 391 39.48 3.52 -24.84
N ARG A 392 39.29 4.58 -24.05
CA ARG A 392 39.86 5.93 -24.26
C ARG A 392 41.15 6.19 -23.48
N GLY A 393 41.74 5.20 -22.82
CA GLY A 393 43.03 5.35 -22.14
C GLY A 393 43.05 6.33 -20.95
N GLY A 394 41.88 6.69 -20.41
CA GLY A 394 41.75 7.61 -19.28
C GLY A 394 41.40 9.07 -19.61
N ASP A 395 41.45 9.50 -20.87
CA ASP A 395 41.09 10.89 -21.27
C ASP A 395 39.61 11.22 -20.99
N PHE A 396 38.75 10.20 -20.91
CA PHE A 396 37.34 10.33 -20.56
C PHE A 396 37.14 10.07 -19.06
N VAL A 397 37.16 11.13 -18.25
CA VAL A 397 37.18 11.05 -16.78
C VAL A 397 35.76 10.92 -16.20
N PHE A 398 35.00 9.89 -16.58
CA PHE A 398 33.74 9.55 -15.90
C PHE A 398 34.04 8.87 -14.55
N ARG A 399 34.23 9.68 -13.49
CA ARG A 399 34.56 9.14 -12.18
C ARG A 399 33.39 8.33 -11.61
N VAL A 400 33.64 7.07 -11.30
CA VAL A 400 32.78 6.21 -10.44
C VAL A 400 32.46 6.85 -9.08
N ALA A 401 33.22 7.87 -8.67
CA ALA A 401 32.89 8.75 -7.55
C ALA A 401 31.54 9.47 -7.68
N TYR A 402 31.10 9.84 -8.89
CA TYR A 402 29.81 10.50 -9.14
C TYR A 402 28.62 9.55 -9.04
N GLN A 403 28.81 8.25 -9.27
CA GLN A 403 27.75 7.25 -9.13
C GLN A 403 27.37 6.96 -7.68
N LYS A 404 28.29 7.21 -6.73
CA LYS A 404 28.02 7.05 -5.29
C LYS A 404 26.92 7.99 -4.76
N PRO A 405 26.96 9.32 -4.97
CA PRO A 405 25.87 10.20 -4.56
C PRO A 405 24.58 9.95 -5.34
N VAL A 406 24.62 9.57 -6.63
CA VAL A 406 23.39 9.22 -7.39
C VAL A 406 22.71 7.98 -6.78
N HIS A 407 23.46 6.90 -6.50
CA HIS A 407 22.90 5.73 -5.80
C HIS A 407 22.46 6.03 -4.35
N LEU A 408 23.11 6.96 -3.65
CA LEU A 408 22.70 7.38 -2.31
C LEU A 408 21.40 8.19 -2.37
N LEU A 409 21.27 9.11 -3.32
CA LEU A 409 20.05 9.90 -3.57
C LEU A 409 18.89 8.99 -3.97
N MET A 410 19.12 8.01 -4.85
CA MET A 410 18.18 6.95 -5.21
C MET A 410 17.70 6.16 -3.98
N LEU A 411 18.60 5.83 -3.04
CA LEU A 411 18.26 5.15 -1.79
C LEU A 411 17.45 6.05 -0.84
N VAL A 412 17.80 7.34 -0.72
CA VAL A 412 17.05 8.31 0.09
C VAL A 412 15.63 8.50 -0.45
N GLY A 413 15.47 8.64 -1.77
CA GLY A 413 14.15 8.68 -2.41
C GLY A 413 13.35 7.40 -2.13
N LEU A 414 13.99 6.23 -2.17
CA LEU A 414 13.32 4.95 -1.88
C LEU A 414 12.85 4.87 -0.43
N ILE A 415 13.66 5.32 0.53
CA ILE A 415 13.29 5.40 1.95
C ILE A 415 12.12 6.38 2.14
N LEU A 416 12.12 7.52 1.46
CA LEU A 416 11.04 8.50 1.52
C LEU A 416 9.72 7.98 0.94
N VAL A 417 9.75 7.20 -0.15
CA VAL A 417 8.56 6.50 -0.68
C VAL A 417 8.09 5.39 0.27
N ILE A 418 8.99 4.68 0.95
CA ILE A 418 8.61 3.66 1.97
C ILE A 418 7.89 4.32 3.15
N VAL A 419 8.54 5.30 3.79
CA VAL A 419 8.02 5.96 5.00
C VAL A 419 6.78 6.78 4.67
N GLY A 420 6.81 7.55 3.58
CA GLY A 420 5.61 8.24 3.10
C GLY A 420 4.47 7.29 2.78
N GLY A 421 4.74 6.14 2.16
CA GLY A 421 3.74 5.12 1.87
C GLY A 421 3.16 4.42 3.11
N THR A 422 3.87 4.38 4.24
CA THR A 422 3.32 3.94 5.53
C THR A 422 2.57 5.04 6.28
N ASP A 423 2.83 6.31 5.98
CA ASP A 423 2.24 7.48 6.65
C ASP A 423 0.97 8.02 5.95
N SER A 424 0.79 7.70 4.65
CA SER A 424 -0.38 8.04 3.83
C SER A 424 -1.71 7.60 4.43
N ASP A 425 -2.82 8.32 4.17
CA ASP A 425 -4.14 7.75 4.48
C ASP A 425 -4.46 6.64 3.46
N PHE A 426 -5.04 5.55 3.93
CA PHE A 426 -5.41 4.40 3.12
C PHE A 426 -6.87 4.04 3.34
N ALA A 427 -7.59 3.69 2.27
CA ALA A 427 -8.91 3.09 2.33
C ALA A 427 -9.05 1.98 1.28
N VAL A 428 -9.98 1.05 1.54
CA VAL A 428 -10.48 0.09 0.55
C VAL A 428 -11.97 0.34 0.40
N ASP A 429 -12.45 0.38 -0.83
CA ASP A 429 -13.88 0.52 -1.10
C ASP A 429 -14.66 -0.80 -0.94
N ALA A 430 -15.95 -0.79 -1.24
CA ALA A 430 -16.79 -2.00 -1.16
C ALA A 430 -16.56 -3.00 -2.32
N ALA A 431 -15.80 -2.65 -3.36
CA ALA A 431 -15.42 -3.53 -4.46
C ALA A 431 -14.07 -4.25 -4.22
N GLY A 432 -13.23 -3.73 -3.31
CA GLY A 432 -11.89 -4.23 -3.01
C GLY A 432 -10.76 -3.39 -3.62
N ASP A 433 -11.10 -2.22 -4.16
CA ASP A 433 -10.20 -1.28 -4.83
C ASP A 433 -9.57 -0.33 -3.79
N PRO A 434 -8.23 -0.18 -3.78
CA PRO A 434 -7.52 0.66 -2.82
C PRO A 434 -7.48 2.13 -3.26
N THR A 435 -7.61 3.05 -2.31
CA THR A 435 -7.36 4.49 -2.49
C THR A 435 -6.35 5.00 -1.45
N VAL A 436 -5.49 5.94 -1.85
CA VAL A 436 -4.36 6.43 -1.03
C VAL A 436 -4.23 7.94 -1.15
N ASP A 437 -4.27 8.63 0.00
CA ASP A 437 -3.98 10.07 0.17
C ASP A 437 -2.48 10.20 0.50
N TYR A 438 -1.65 10.49 -0.50
CA TYR A 438 -0.19 10.32 -0.40
C TYR A 438 0.48 11.35 0.52
N ALA A 439 1.12 10.87 1.59
CA ALA A 439 1.86 11.74 2.51
C ALA A 439 2.98 12.51 1.80
N GLY A 440 3.29 13.72 2.28
CA GLY A 440 4.29 14.62 1.66
C GLY A 440 5.72 14.04 1.54
N LEU A 441 6.04 13.00 2.32
CA LEU A 441 7.30 12.25 2.16
C LEU A 441 7.31 11.41 0.87
N SER A 442 6.18 10.84 0.48
CA SER A 442 6.01 10.16 -0.82
C SER A 442 6.22 11.14 -1.97
N VAL A 443 5.65 12.35 -1.88
CA VAL A 443 5.81 13.44 -2.85
C VAL A 443 7.29 13.82 -3.00
N ALA A 444 8.02 13.97 -1.89
CA ALA A 444 9.46 14.23 -1.90
C ALA A 444 10.28 13.06 -2.48
N GLY A 445 9.90 11.81 -2.19
CA GLY A 445 10.52 10.61 -2.73
C GLY A 445 10.36 10.48 -4.24
N ILE A 446 9.15 10.74 -4.78
CA ILE A 446 8.90 10.77 -6.23
C ILE A 446 9.63 11.93 -6.90
N ALA A 447 9.69 13.12 -6.30
CA ALA A 447 10.48 14.23 -6.83
C ALA A 447 11.98 13.87 -6.97
N ILE A 448 12.52 13.10 -6.03
CA ILE A 448 13.88 12.53 -6.12
C ILE A 448 13.96 11.47 -7.24
N PHE A 449 12.96 10.61 -7.42
CA PHE A 449 12.93 9.66 -8.54
C PHE A 449 12.91 10.36 -9.90
N VAL A 450 12.21 11.49 -10.03
CA VAL A 450 12.25 12.33 -11.25
C VAL A 450 13.66 12.85 -11.49
N ALA A 451 14.31 13.44 -10.48
CA ALA A 451 15.66 13.97 -10.60
C ALA A 451 16.69 12.89 -10.99
N VAL A 452 16.65 11.71 -10.33
CA VAL A 452 17.56 10.59 -10.62
C VAL A 452 17.29 9.98 -12.00
N THR A 453 16.04 9.91 -12.44
CA THR A 453 15.71 9.46 -13.81
C THR A 453 16.18 10.46 -14.87
N GLY A 454 16.12 11.77 -14.58
CA GLY A 454 16.73 12.81 -15.42
C GLY A 454 18.25 12.65 -15.58
N ILE A 455 18.95 12.27 -14.50
CA ILE A 455 20.38 11.94 -14.55
C ILE A 455 20.62 10.69 -15.41
N LEU A 456 19.85 9.62 -15.23
CA LEU A 456 19.94 8.40 -16.05
C LEU A 456 19.71 8.68 -17.55
N LEU A 457 18.78 9.59 -17.90
CA LEU A 457 18.54 10.01 -19.29
C LEU A 457 19.73 10.78 -19.88
N LEU A 458 20.36 11.67 -19.10
CA LEU A 458 21.57 12.37 -19.50
C LEU A 458 22.76 11.40 -19.66
N GLU A 459 22.89 10.44 -18.76
CA GLU A 459 23.91 9.39 -18.84
C GLU A 459 23.71 8.50 -20.09
N GLU A 460 22.49 8.07 -20.41
CA GLU A 460 22.24 7.28 -21.62
C GLU A 460 22.55 8.09 -22.89
N ALA A 461 22.18 9.38 -22.93
CA ALA A 461 22.55 10.26 -24.04
C ALA A 461 24.08 10.43 -24.18
N LEU A 462 24.82 10.50 -23.07
CA LEU A 462 26.29 10.53 -23.06
C LEU A 462 26.89 9.18 -23.52
N ALA A 463 26.30 8.04 -23.16
CA ALA A 463 26.76 6.72 -23.60
C ALA A 463 26.47 6.49 -25.10
N ALA A 464 25.27 6.89 -25.57
CA ALA A 464 24.85 6.79 -26.96
C ALA A 464 25.66 7.70 -27.90
N THR A 465 25.94 8.95 -27.52
CA THR A 465 26.87 9.82 -28.27
C THR A 465 28.29 9.25 -28.32
N HIS A 466 28.68 8.47 -27.30
CA HIS A 466 29.97 7.79 -27.23
C HIS A 466 29.97 6.33 -27.73
N TRP A 467 28.89 5.87 -28.38
CA TRP A 467 28.68 4.48 -28.85
C TRP A 467 29.88 3.85 -29.58
N ARG A 468 30.63 4.66 -30.36
CA ARG A 468 31.82 4.19 -31.09
C ARG A 468 32.94 3.69 -30.18
N TRP A 469 33.08 4.26 -28.98
CA TRP A 469 34.09 3.88 -27.98
C TRP A 469 33.60 2.85 -26.96
N VAL A 470 32.30 2.50 -26.96
CA VAL A 470 31.78 1.40 -26.13
C VAL A 470 32.33 0.05 -26.66
N PRO A 471 32.88 -0.83 -25.81
CA PRO A 471 33.33 -2.17 -26.20
C PRO A 471 32.24 -2.99 -26.89
N ARG A 472 32.61 -3.83 -27.88
CA ARG A 472 31.64 -4.53 -28.75
C ARG A 472 30.61 -5.38 -28.00
N GLY A 473 30.99 -6.03 -26.90
CA GLY A 473 30.05 -6.79 -26.05
C GLY A 473 29.12 -5.90 -25.22
N GLU A 474 29.60 -4.75 -24.79
CA GLU A 474 28.92 -3.86 -23.83
C GLU A 474 28.03 -2.81 -24.51
N ARG A 475 28.13 -2.64 -25.84
CA ARG A 475 27.14 -1.91 -26.65
C ARG A 475 25.71 -2.40 -26.46
N ARG A 476 25.54 -3.69 -26.13
CA ARG A 476 24.24 -4.26 -25.78
C ARG A 476 23.64 -3.60 -24.54
N ILE A 477 24.47 -3.18 -23.57
CA ILE A 477 24.00 -2.50 -22.35
C ILE A 477 23.27 -1.22 -22.71
N VAL A 478 23.95 -0.31 -23.43
CA VAL A 478 23.40 0.98 -23.86
C VAL A 478 22.11 0.76 -24.68
N ALA A 479 22.14 -0.15 -25.67
CA ALA A 479 20.95 -0.47 -26.46
C ALA A 479 19.76 -1.01 -25.62
N THR A 480 20.02 -1.81 -24.58
CA THR A 480 18.98 -2.30 -23.66
C THR A 480 18.49 -1.24 -22.68
N VAL A 481 19.36 -0.37 -22.17
CA VAL A 481 18.98 0.75 -21.29
C VAL A 481 18.12 1.74 -22.08
N GLY A 482 18.54 2.15 -23.28
CA GLY A 482 17.75 2.95 -24.21
C GLY A 482 16.40 2.33 -24.57
N ALA A 483 16.30 1.00 -24.69
CA ALA A 483 15.04 0.30 -24.93
C ALA A 483 14.13 0.19 -23.68
N ALA A 484 14.71 0.15 -22.48
CA ALA A 484 13.97 0.12 -21.22
C ALA A 484 13.42 1.50 -20.80
N LEU A 485 14.14 2.57 -21.14
CA LEU A 485 13.83 3.93 -20.67
C LEU A 485 12.43 4.45 -21.00
N PRO A 486 11.81 4.20 -22.18
CA PRO A 486 10.41 4.59 -22.43
C PRO A 486 9.44 4.04 -21.40
N PHE A 487 9.63 2.77 -20.98
CA PHE A 487 8.79 2.14 -19.96
C PHE A 487 9.05 2.72 -18.55
N VAL A 488 10.30 3.10 -18.25
CA VAL A 488 10.66 3.82 -17.01
C VAL A 488 10.01 5.20 -16.97
N ILE A 489 10.05 5.96 -18.08
CA ILE A 489 9.42 7.28 -18.19
C ILE A 489 7.91 7.18 -17.98
N VAL A 490 7.22 6.26 -18.67
CA VAL A 490 5.76 6.11 -18.51
C VAL A 490 5.39 5.75 -17.08
N ARG A 491 6.12 4.83 -16.45
CA ARG A 491 5.91 4.48 -15.03
C ARG A 491 6.15 5.66 -14.10
N LEU A 492 7.23 6.41 -14.29
CA LEU A 492 7.51 7.62 -13.51
C LEU A 492 6.41 8.67 -13.68
N VAL A 493 5.95 8.92 -14.91
CA VAL A 493 4.87 9.87 -15.20
C VAL A 493 3.56 9.46 -14.52
N TYR A 494 3.18 8.19 -14.58
CA TYR A 494 2.00 7.71 -13.85
C TYR A 494 2.16 7.77 -12.34
N SER A 495 3.34 7.44 -11.77
CA SER A 495 3.60 7.64 -10.34
C SER A 495 3.55 9.13 -9.94
N CYS A 496 3.86 10.06 -10.85
CA CYS A 496 3.60 11.47 -10.61
C CYS A 496 2.10 11.82 -10.70
N ILE A 497 1.34 11.25 -11.64
CA ILE A 497 -0.12 11.49 -11.75
C ILE A 497 -0.86 10.95 -10.51
N GLU A 498 -0.47 9.77 -10.02
CA GLU A 498 -1.01 9.15 -8.81
C GLU A 498 -0.69 9.98 -7.56
N VAL A 499 0.56 10.41 -7.37
CA VAL A 499 1.03 11.09 -6.14
C VAL A 499 0.79 12.61 -6.12
N PHE A 500 0.67 13.27 -7.27
CA PHE A 500 0.41 14.73 -7.36
C PHE A 500 -0.98 15.09 -7.91
N GLY A 501 -1.68 14.15 -8.56
CA GLY A 501 -2.95 14.42 -9.24
C GLY A 501 -4.20 13.94 -8.51
N ASP A 502 -4.07 13.16 -7.44
CA ASP A 502 -5.18 12.55 -6.68
C ASP A 502 -6.11 11.69 -7.58
N VAL A 503 -5.49 10.96 -8.52
CA VAL A 503 -6.18 10.10 -9.50
C VAL A 503 -5.92 8.63 -9.17
N THR A 504 -6.98 7.87 -8.91
CA THR A 504 -6.91 6.42 -8.75
C THR A 504 -6.69 5.74 -10.12
N PRO A 505 -5.65 4.90 -10.30
CA PRO A 505 -5.39 4.22 -11.56
C PRO A 505 -6.43 3.11 -11.79
N SER A 506 -7.00 3.02 -12.98
CA SER A 506 -7.91 1.93 -13.33
C SER A 506 -7.21 0.56 -13.30
N HIS A 507 -7.98 -0.53 -13.15
CA HIS A 507 -7.47 -1.91 -13.19
C HIS A 507 -6.53 -2.19 -14.37
N GLY A 508 -6.85 -1.64 -15.55
CA GLY A 508 -6.05 -1.78 -16.77
C GLY A 508 -4.75 -0.97 -16.73
N GLU A 509 -4.78 0.26 -16.21
CA GLU A 509 -3.59 1.09 -16.01
C GLU A 509 -2.66 0.46 -14.96
N TYR A 510 -3.20 0.03 -13.83
CA TYR A 510 -2.45 -0.67 -12.78
C TYR A 510 -1.69 -1.89 -13.34
N VAL A 511 -2.36 -2.79 -14.09
CA VAL A 511 -1.67 -3.95 -14.69
C VAL A 511 -0.68 -3.53 -15.75
N GLY A 512 -1.02 -2.60 -16.65
CA GLY A 512 -0.12 -2.14 -17.70
C GLY A 512 1.16 -1.50 -17.16
N MET A 513 0.99 -0.46 -16.33
CA MET A 513 2.06 0.38 -15.80
C MET A 513 2.84 -0.31 -14.67
N PHE A 514 2.19 -0.76 -13.59
CA PHE A 514 2.92 -1.28 -12.43
C PHE A 514 3.48 -2.70 -12.66
N VAL A 515 2.79 -3.54 -13.42
CA VAL A 515 3.11 -4.97 -13.52
C VAL A 515 3.76 -5.30 -14.87
N VAL A 516 3.07 -5.12 -15.99
CA VAL A 516 3.53 -5.55 -17.32
C VAL A 516 4.77 -4.80 -17.77
N MET A 517 4.81 -3.47 -17.63
CA MET A 517 6.02 -2.70 -17.97
C MET A 517 7.23 -3.09 -17.11
N GLU A 518 7.04 -3.48 -15.85
CA GLU A 518 8.15 -3.97 -15.01
C GLU A 518 8.67 -5.32 -15.50
N MET A 519 7.77 -6.27 -15.77
CA MET A 519 8.12 -7.59 -16.30
C MET A 519 8.89 -7.48 -17.63
N ILE A 520 8.50 -6.56 -18.51
CA ILE A 520 9.21 -6.26 -19.76
C ILE A 520 10.64 -5.79 -19.49
N ILE A 521 10.84 -4.79 -18.62
CA ILE A 521 12.17 -4.25 -18.31
C ILE A 521 13.05 -5.30 -17.62
N VAL A 522 12.49 -6.07 -16.67
CA VAL A 522 13.19 -7.14 -15.96
C VAL A 522 13.64 -8.22 -16.94
N PHE A 523 12.75 -8.68 -17.83
CA PHE A 523 13.09 -9.64 -18.88
C PHE A 523 14.20 -9.13 -19.82
N MET A 524 14.11 -7.87 -20.27
CA MET A 524 15.16 -7.24 -21.10
C MET A 524 16.52 -7.24 -20.39
N CYS A 525 16.55 -6.89 -19.09
CA CYS A 525 17.77 -6.84 -18.30
C CYS A 525 18.33 -8.24 -18.00
N GLU A 526 17.49 -9.24 -17.74
CA GLU A 526 17.95 -10.62 -17.57
C GLU A 526 18.57 -11.18 -18.85
N VAL A 527 17.88 -11.05 -20.00
CA VAL A 527 18.39 -11.50 -21.31
C VAL A 527 19.73 -10.83 -21.64
N LEU A 528 19.89 -9.54 -21.35
CA LEU A 528 21.18 -8.85 -21.41
C LEU A 528 22.21 -9.53 -20.49
N GLY A 529 21.89 -9.76 -19.21
CA GLY A 529 22.79 -10.39 -18.24
C GLY A 529 23.23 -11.82 -18.62
N PHE A 530 22.34 -12.61 -19.22
CA PHE A 530 22.65 -13.93 -19.75
C PHE A 530 23.62 -13.84 -20.94
N THR A 531 23.46 -12.85 -21.83
CA THR A 531 24.28 -12.66 -23.03
C THR A 531 25.58 -11.84 -22.84
N LEU A 532 25.78 -11.21 -21.68
CA LEU A 532 27.01 -10.48 -21.34
C LEU A 532 28.10 -11.39 -20.75
N ASP A 533 29.35 -11.11 -21.08
CA ASP A 533 30.51 -11.75 -20.44
C ASP A 533 30.73 -11.27 -19.00
N LYS A 534 31.35 -12.13 -18.20
CA LYS A 534 31.81 -11.81 -16.85
C LYS A 534 32.86 -10.71 -16.95
N GLY A 535 32.63 -9.58 -16.28
CA GLY A 535 33.48 -8.39 -16.39
C GLY A 535 34.96 -8.74 -16.14
N GLN A 536 35.82 -8.37 -17.08
CA GLN A 536 37.25 -8.66 -16.95
C GLN A 536 37.81 -7.89 -15.76
N ARG A 537 38.49 -8.59 -14.85
CA ARG A 537 39.41 -7.89 -13.95
C ARG A 537 40.52 -7.32 -14.82
N PRO A 538 40.91 -6.03 -14.67
CA PRO A 538 42.02 -5.49 -15.44
C PRO A 538 43.25 -6.33 -15.15
N SER A 539 43.76 -7.01 -16.19
CA SER A 539 44.97 -7.79 -16.06
C SER A 539 46.10 -6.83 -15.68
N ARG A 540 46.75 -7.07 -14.53
CA ARG A 540 47.97 -6.36 -14.16
C ARG A 540 49.08 -6.80 -15.13
N GLN A 541 49.12 -6.20 -16.31
CA GLN A 541 50.36 -6.15 -17.07
C GLN A 541 51.41 -5.51 -16.14
N PRO A 542 52.57 -6.15 -15.94
CA PRO A 542 53.63 -5.54 -15.14
C PRO A 542 54.05 -4.23 -15.81
N SER A 543 54.00 -3.14 -15.05
CA SER A 543 54.15 -1.78 -15.58
C SER A 543 55.43 -1.65 -16.41
N ARG A 544 55.31 -1.58 -17.73
CA ARG A 544 56.42 -1.20 -18.61
C ARG A 544 56.74 0.27 -18.35
N MET A 545 57.65 0.52 -17.41
CA MET A 545 58.22 1.84 -17.18
C MET A 545 58.77 2.39 -18.52
N PRO A 546 58.39 3.61 -18.93
CA PRO A 546 58.99 4.24 -20.10
C PRO A 546 60.50 4.48 -19.86
N GLY A 547 61.34 3.74 -20.58
CA GLY A 547 62.71 4.18 -20.87
C GLY A 547 63.81 3.94 -19.84
N LEU A 548 64.00 2.72 -19.32
CA LEU A 548 65.30 2.34 -18.72
C LEU A 548 65.78 0.90 -19.02
N GLY A 549 65.22 0.25 -20.05
CA GLY A 549 65.47 -1.18 -20.36
C GLY A 549 66.32 -1.46 -21.60
N ARG A 550 67.10 -0.50 -22.12
CA ARG A 550 67.80 -0.64 -23.43
C ARG A 550 69.33 -0.71 -23.38
N THR A 551 69.91 -0.83 -22.18
CA THR A 551 71.37 -0.78 -21.93
C THR A 551 71.94 -1.99 -21.21
N LEU A 552 71.12 -2.98 -20.84
CA LEU A 552 71.56 -4.27 -20.30
C LEU A 552 70.95 -5.39 -21.15
N GLY A 553 71.81 -6.10 -21.89
CA GLY A 553 71.41 -7.22 -22.73
C GLY A 553 71.09 -8.46 -21.90
N MET A 554 69.82 -8.67 -21.60
CA MET A 554 69.31 -9.89 -20.97
C MET A 554 68.95 -10.92 -22.04
N ALA A 555 69.83 -11.89 -22.26
CA ALA A 555 69.44 -13.16 -22.86
C ALA A 555 68.81 -14.04 -21.77
N GLN A 556 67.79 -14.83 -22.12
CA GLN A 556 67.02 -15.63 -21.16
C GLN A 556 67.09 -17.11 -21.55
N ASP A 557 67.59 -17.94 -20.64
CA ASP A 557 67.71 -19.38 -20.77
C ASP A 557 66.45 -20.12 -20.26
N GLN A 558 66.30 -21.39 -20.65
CA GLN A 558 65.01 -22.07 -20.65
C GLN A 558 64.55 -22.62 -19.28
N GLU A 559 65.36 -22.52 -18.22
CA GLU A 559 65.06 -23.09 -16.89
C GLU A 559 64.74 -22.05 -15.79
N GLY A 560 64.66 -20.76 -16.13
CA GLY A 560 63.91 -19.77 -15.33
C GLY A 560 64.51 -19.33 -13.99
N GLN A 561 65.80 -19.58 -13.73
CA GLN A 561 66.53 -19.12 -12.53
C GLN A 561 67.33 -17.84 -12.82
N VAL A 562 66.86 -16.68 -12.35
CA VAL A 562 67.56 -15.40 -12.57
C VAL A 562 68.74 -15.24 -11.61
N ARG A 563 69.97 -15.29 -12.15
CA ARG A 563 71.22 -15.06 -11.42
C ARG A 563 71.81 -13.69 -11.74
N TYR A 564 72.17 -12.92 -10.72
CA TYR A 564 72.84 -11.62 -10.89
C TYR A 564 74.37 -11.77 -10.94
N GLU A 565 75.01 -11.25 -11.99
CA GLU A 565 76.46 -10.93 -11.99
C GLU A 565 76.69 -9.41 -11.92
N PRO A 566 77.58 -8.92 -11.02
CA PRO A 566 77.97 -7.52 -10.97
C PRO A 566 79.17 -7.24 -11.89
N ARG A 567 78.93 -6.84 -13.15
CA ARG A 567 80.02 -6.42 -14.06
C ARG A 567 80.47 -4.97 -13.82
N LYS A 568 81.80 -4.77 -13.83
CA LYS A 568 82.47 -3.54 -13.34
C LYS A 568 82.17 -2.30 -14.20
N LEU A 569 81.87 -1.19 -13.53
CA LEU A 569 81.78 0.13 -14.16
C LEU A 569 83.18 0.76 -14.29
N HIS A 570 83.57 1.21 -15.49
CA HIS A 570 84.80 1.99 -15.70
C HIS A 570 84.62 3.05 -16.80
N SER A 571 84.94 4.30 -16.42
CA SER A 571 85.29 5.48 -17.23
C SER A 571 84.83 5.59 -18.70
N ARG A 572 84.15 6.71 -19.01
CA ARG A 572 84.77 7.87 -19.69
C ARG A 572 83.78 9.03 -19.87
N PHE A 573 84.15 10.20 -19.34
CA PHE A 573 83.72 11.51 -19.84
C PHE A 573 84.96 12.39 -19.96
N ARG A 574 85.27 12.82 -21.18
CA ARG A 574 86.24 13.85 -21.58
C ARG A 574 85.94 14.19 -23.04
N GLY A 575 85.89 15.48 -23.36
CA GLY A 575 85.23 16.01 -24.56
C GLY A 575 84.21 17.03 -24.10
#